data_AF-A0A952JL36-F1
#
_entry.id   AF-A0A952JL36-F1
#
_cell.length_a   1.000
_cell.length_b   1.000
_cell.length_c   1.000
_cell.angle_alpha   90.00
_cell.angle_beta   90.00
_cell.angle_gamma   90.00
#
_symmetry.space_group_name_H-M   'P 1'
#
loop_
_entity.id
_entity.type
_entity.pdbx_description
1 polymer ?
#
loop_
_entity_poly.entity_id
_entity_poly.type
_entity_poly.pdbx_seq_one_letter_code
_entity_poly.pdbx_strand_id
1 'polypeptide(L)'
;MANVKEFKMGYEQLKEYIYMPLIKFFASILLGLIAAFLFLQLTIDKDFLLVTLTLALVFLKRLLPLLIIAIQHKRISSGVSFSVNKDLGTFQYSREAERLWFDVDQIKKVIKVVSPSKYDNRIDLLGFGHFFYWKIILKDDKTINISCLVLDIENFFGMYLEQEKKFFVFPTNQSQASRL
;
A
#
# COMPACT_ATOMS: atom_id res chain seq x y z
N MET A 1 1.70 8.64 -32.55
CA MET A 1 2.58 8.47 -31.37
C MET A 1 1.88 7.47 -30.46
N ALA A 2 2.54 6.36 -30.13
CA ALA A 2 1.93 5.33 -29.27
C ALA A 2 1.60 5.92 -27.88
N ASN A 3 0.40 5.65 -27.39
CA ASN A 3 -0.06 6.10 -26.08
C ASN A 3 0.55 5.23 -24.97
N VAL A 4 1.80 5.51 -24.65
CA VAL A 4 2.56 4.84 -23.58
C VAL A 4 2.44 5.64 -22.29
N LYS A 5 1.89 5.02 -21.26
CA LYS A 5 1.83 5.59 -19.90
C LYS A 5 2.77 4.82 -18.98
N GLU A 6 3.75 5.52 -18.42
CA GLU A 6 4.66 4.98 -17.42
C GLU A 6 4.20 5.34 -16.00
N PHE A 7 4.27 4.36 -15.11
CA PHE A 7 3.93 4.45 -13.70
C PHE A 7 5.18 4.16 -12.87
N LYS A 8 5.47 5.06 -11.94
CA LYS A 8 6.61 5.00 -11.01
C LYS A 8 6.17 5.53 -9.67
N MET A 9 6.90 5.14 -8.63
CA MET A 9 6.71 5.74 -7.30
C MET A 9 7.11 7.21 -7.33
N GLY A 10 6.12 8.09 -7.27
CA GLY A 10 6.28 9.54 -7.22
C GLY A 10 6.05 10.10 -5.83
N TYR A 11 6.30 11.41 -5.70
CA TYR A 11 6.09 12.14 -4.46
C TYR A 11 4.60 12.15 -4.04
N GLU A 12 3.68 12.29 -5.00
CA GLU A 12 2.24 12.29 -4.72
C GLU A 12 1.78 10.96 -4.12
N GLN A 13 2.24 9.82 -4.65
CA GLN A 13 1.92 8.51 -4.08
C GLN A 13 2.49 8.36 -2.66
N LEU A 14 3.73 8.81 -2.42
CA LEU A 14 4.30 8.79 -1.07
C LEU A 14 3.50 9.68 -0.10
N LYS A 15 3.03 10.84 -0.58
CA LYS A 15 2.20 11.76 0.17
C LYS A 15 0.87 11.16 0.54
N GLU A 16 0.18 10.56 -0.42
CA GLU A 16 -1.14 9.98 -0.21
C GLU A 16 -1.10 8.74 0.70
N TYR A 17 -0.17 7.82 0.45
CA TYR A 17 -0.16 6.52 1.13
C TYR A 17 0.68 6.49 2.41
N ILE A 18 1.65 7.39 2.58
CA ILE A 18 2.55 7.38 3.75
C ILE A 18 2.39 8.65 4.56
N TYR A 19 2.65 9.83 3.98
CA TYR A 19 2.69 11.07 4.78
C TYR A 19 1.32 11.49 5.30
N MET A 20 0.26 11.42 4.49
CA MET A 20 -1.10 11.81 4.90
C MET A 20 -1.65 10.94 6.04
N PRO A 21 -1.57 9.60 6.01
CA PRO A 21 -1.95 8.76 7.14
C PRO A 21 -1.17 9.10 8.41
N LEU A 22 0.14 9.32 8.30
CA LEU A 22 0.97 9.72 9.44
C LEU A 22 0.54 11.08 10.01
N ILE A 23 0.31 12.08 9.16
CA ILE A 23 -0.15 13.41 9.59
C ILE A 23 -1.50 13.32 10.30
N LYS A 24 -2.48 12.61 9.72
CA LYS A 24 -3.81 12.41 10.34
C LYS A 24 -3.69 11.73 11.70
N PHE A 25 -2.83 10.72 11.78
CA PHE A 25 -2.55 10.03 13.03
C PHE A 25 -1.92 10.95 14.08
N PHE A 26 -0.86 11.69 13.76
CA PHE A 26 -0.26 12.68 14.67
C PHE A 26 -1.25 13.77 15.08
N ALA A 27 -2.07 14.27 14.16
CA ALA A 27 -3.10 15.27 14.45
C ALA A 27 -4.14 14.72 15.44
N SER A 28 -4.60 13.48 15.26
CA SER A 28 -5.54 12.84 16.19
C SER A 28 -4.97 12.69 17.61
N ILE A 29 -3.67 12.44 17.73
CA ILE A 29 -2.99 12.32 19.02
C ILE A 29 -2.90 13.68 19.69
N LEU A 30 -2.48 14.70 18.93
CA LEU A 30 -2.36 16.06 19.44
C LEU A 30 -3.71 16.56 19.98
N LEU A 31 -4.80 16.32 19.23
CA LEU A 31 -6.16 16.63 19.66
C LEU A 31 -6.56 15.85 20.91
N GLY A 32 -6.23 14.56 20.98
CA GLY A 32 -6.50 13.73 22.16
C GLY A 32 -5.76 14.21 23.41
N LEU A 33 -4.50 14.64 23.26
CA LEU A 33 -3.70 15.22 24.35
C LEU A 33 -4.27 16.56 24.82
N ILE A 34 -4.64 17.45 23.90
CA ILE A 34 -5.28 18.73 24.23
C ILE A 34 -6.60 18.48 24.98
N ALA A 35 -7.43 17.54 24.50
CA ALA A 35 -8.67 17.19 25.16
C ALA A 35 -8.42 16.61 26.57
N ALA A 36 -7.48 15.68 26.72
CA ALA A 36 -7.14 15.13 28.03
C ALA A 36 -6.67 16.23 29.01
N PHE A 37 -5.82 17.16 28.55
CA PHE A 37 -5.35 18.28 29.36
C PHE A 37 -6.50 19.19 29.81
N LEU A 38 -7.41 19.56 28.89
CA LEU A 38 -8.53 20.47 29.20
C LEU A 38 -9.60 19.83 30.08
N PHE A 39 -9.97 18.57 29.84
CA PHE A 39 -11.09 17.91 30.53
C PHE A 39 -10.70 17.25 31.85
N LEU A 40 -9.48 16.72 31.98
CA LEU A 40 -9.05 15.98 33.17
C LEU A 40 -8.28 16.82 34.17
N GLN A 41 -8.03 18.11 33.87
CA GLN A 41 -7.25 19.03 34.71
C GLN A 41 -5.95 18.38 35.22
N LEU A 42 -5.26 17.63 34.35
CA LEU A 42 -4.10 16.83 34.71
C LEU A 42 -3.02 17.71 35.35
N THR A 43 -2.76 17.52 36.64
CA THR A 43 -1.55 18.03 37.30
C THR A 43 -0.33 17.26 36.79
N ILE A 44 0.85 17.89 36.86
CA ILE A 44 2.14 17.34 36.38
C ILE A 44 2.68 16.29 37.36
N ASP A 45 1.82 15.37 37.81
CA ASP A 45 2.12 14.31 38.76
C ASP A 45 2.02 12.94 38.08
N LYS A 46 1.88 11.87 38.88
CA LYS A 46 1.83 10.47 38.43
C LYS A 46 0.71 10.18 37.42
N ASP A 47 -0.37 10.94 37.45
CA ASP A 47 -1.50 10.78 36.53
C ASP A 47 -1.15 11.19 35.10
N PHE A 48 -0.33 12.24 34.94
CA PHE A 48 0.19 12.65 33.64
C PHE A 48 1.10 11.58 33.01
N LEU A 49 1.96 10.97 33.84
CA LEU A 49 2.85 9.89 33.39
C LEU A 49 2.05 8.66 32.92
N LEU A 50 1.04 8.25 33.68
CA LEU A 50 0.20 7.09 33.35
C LEU A 50 -0.59 7.30 32.05
N VAL A 51 -1.19 8.48 31.87
CA VAL A 51 -1.92 8.85 30.66
C VAL A 51 -0.98 8.86 29.45
N THR A 52 0.20 9.47 29.59
CA THR A 52 1.21 9.52 28.51
C THR A 52 1.69 8.13 28.13
N LEU A 53 1.97 7.26 29.10
CA LEU A 53 2.41 5.88 28.85
C LEU A 53 1.32 5.07 28.15
N THR A 54 0.06 5.22 28.57
CA THR A 54 -1.09 4.52 27.96
C THR A 54 -1.28 4.97 26.50
N LEU A 55 -1.20 6.27 26.23
CA LEU A 55 -1.24 6.82 24.88
C LEU A 55 -0.06 6.32 24.03
N ALA A 56 1.15 6.26 24.58
CA ALA A 56 2.33 5.74 23.90
C ALA A 56 2.19 4.25 23.55
N LEU A 57 1.56 3.44 24.40
CA LEU A 57 1.30 2.03 24.13
C LEU A 57 0.23 1.84 23.06
N VAL A 58 -0.87 2.59 23.11
CA VAL A 58 -1.90 2.59 22.07
C VAL A 58 -1.30 3.05 20.72
N PHE A 59 -0.43 4.05 20.76
CA PHE A 59 0.33 4.54 19.63
C PHE A 59 1.21 3.45 19.02
N LEU A 60 2.04 2.79 19.83
CA LEU A 60 2.95 1.76 19.34
C LEU A 60 2.17 0.60 18.69
N LYS A 61 1.04 0.20 19.29
CA LYS A 61 0.17 -0.86 18.74
C LYS A 61 -0.45 -0.49 17.38
N ARG A 62 -0.74 0.79 17.12
CA ARG A 62 -1.37 1.23 15.86
C ARG A 62 -0.36 1.67 14.80
N LEU A 63 0.67 2.41 15.19
CA LEU A 63 1.66 2.95 14.27
C LEU A 63 2.61 1.89 13.73
N LEU A 64 3.05 0.97 14.59
CA LEU A 64 4.09 0.00 14.20
C LEU A 64 3.64 -0.86 13.00
N PRO A 65 2.42 -1.43 12.95
CA PRO A 65 1.99 -2.18 11.78
C PRO A 65 1.85 -1.29 10.53
N LEU A 66 1.45 -0.02 10.68
CA LEU A 66 1.34 0.94 9.57
C LEU A 66 2.72 1.18 8.95
N LEU A 67 3.72 1.44 9.78
CA LEU A 67 5.09 1.66 9.33
C LEU A 67 5.65 0.39 8.67
N ILE A 68 5.38 -0.79 9.23
CA ILE A 68 5.83 -2.05 8.63
C ILE A 68 5.24 -2.22 7.22
N ILE A 69 3.93 -1.99 7.04
CA ILE A 69 3.28 -2.05 5.71
C ILE A 69 3.88 -1.00 4.78
N ALA A 70 3.97 0.26 5.22
CA ALA A 70 4.48 1.35 4.41
C ALA A 70 5.93 1.12 3.95
N ILE A 71 6.80 0.67 4.87
CA ILE A 71 8.20 0.33 4.58
C ILE A 71 8.27 -0.81 3.56
N GLN A 72 7.44 -1.86 3.73
CA GLN A 72 7.43 -2.99 2.81
C GLN A 72 7.00 -2.58 1.40
N HIS A 73 5.93 -1.79 1.29
CA HIS A 73 5.50 -1.23 0.01
C HIS A 73 6.58 -0.35 -0.61
N LYS A 74 7.18 0.56 0.16
CA LYS A 74 8.25 1.44 -0.31
C LYS A 74 9.46 0.66 -0.81
N ARG A 75 9.88 -0.38 -0.08
CA ARG A 75 11.02 -1.25 -0.43
C ARG A 75 10.76 -1.97 -1.75
N ILE A 76 9.55 -2.46 -1.98
CA ILE A 76 9.19 -3.20 -3.20
C ILE A 76 9.00 -2.25 -4.39
N SER A 77 8.53 -1.03 -4.15
CA SER A 77 8.31 -0.02 -5.18
C SER A 77 9.56 0.75 -5.60
N SER A 78 10.60 0.75 -4.77
CA SER A 78 11.84 1.46 -5.06
C SER A 78 12.52 0.90 -6.31
N GLY A 79 12.79 1.75 -7.30
CA GLY A 79 13.41 1.34 -8.56
C GLY A 79 12.52 0.51 -9.48
N VAL A 80 11.21 0.41 -9.17
CA VAL A 80 10.23 -0.25 -10.04
C VAL A 80 9.57 0.76 -10.96
N SER A 81 9.45 0.42 -12.24
CA SER A 81 8.56 1.09 -13.18
C SER A 81 7.65 0.09 -13.88
N PHE A 82 6.44 0.55 -14.18
CA PHE A 82 5.46 -0.20 -14.92
C PHE A 82 4.93 0.66 -16.06
N SER A 83 5.09 0.21 -17.30
CA SER A 83 4.62 0.95 -18.48
C SER A 83 3.56 0.16 -19.19
N VAL A 84 2.56 0.88 -19.71
CA VAL A 84 1.46 0.30 -20.49
C VAL A 84 1.35 1.03 -21.81
N ASN A 85 1.42 0.26 -22.90
CA ASN A 85 1.08 0.74 -24.22
C ASN A 85 -0.34 0.26 -24.53
N LYS A 86 -1.30 1.18 -24.44
CA LYS A 86 -2.72 0.83 -24.62
C LYS A 86 -3.05 0.42 -26.06
N ASP A 87 -2.37 1.01 -27.03
CA ASP A 87 -2.66 0.80 -28.46
C ASP A 87 -2.24 -0.62 -28.89
N LEU A 88 -1.14 -1.12 -28.33
CA LEU A 88 -0.60 -2.45 -28.64
C LEU A 88 -0.99 -3.51 -27.62
N GLY A 89 -1.63 -3.13 -26.51
CA GLY A 89 -1.96 -4.05 -25.41
C GLY A 89 -0.73 -4.65 -24.74
N THR A 90 0.41 -3.95 -24.76
CA THR A 90 1.67 -4.43 -24.22
C THR A 90 2.03 -3.77 -22.91
N PHE A 91 2.66 -4.55 -22.03
CA PHE A 91 3.05 -4.16 -20.70
C PHE A 91 4.55 -4.35 -20.52
N GLN A 92 5.15 -3.46 -19.76
CA GLN A 92 6.54 -3.54 -19.37
C GLN A 92 6.63 -3.40 -17.85
N TYR A 93 7.23 -4.39 -17.21
CA TYR A 93 7.63 -4.31 -15.81
C TYR A 93 9.16 -4.22 -15.76
N SER A 94 9.68 -3.22 -15.05
CA SER A 94 11.11 -3.04 -14.83
C SER A 94 11.39 -2.93 -13.35
N ARG A 95 12.40 -3.65 -12.88
CA ARG A 95 12.94 -3.53 -11.53
C ARG A 95 14.45 -3.72 -11.58
N GLU A 96 15.20 -2.71 -11.18
CA GLU A 96 16.67 -2.76 -11.22
C GLU A 96 17.17 -3.18 -12.62
N ALA A 97 17.86 -4.32 -12.74
CA ALA A 97 18.34 -4.87 -14.01
C ALA A 97 17.32 -5.78 -14.73
N GLU A 98 16.25 -6.21 -14.04
CA GLU A 98 15.24 -7.09 -14.59
C GLU A 98 14.21 -6.28 -15.39
N ARG A 99 13.99 -6.69 -16.65
CA ARG A 99 12.94 -6.15 -17.51
C ARG A 99 12.12 -7.30 -18.07
N LEU A 100 10.82 -7.24 -17.84
CA LEU A 100 9.85 -8.21 -18.34
C LEU A 100 8.86 -7.49 -19.23
N TRP A 101 8.72 -7.99 -20.45
CA TRP A 101 7.73 -7.54 -21.41
C TRP A 101 6.70 -8.64 -21.56
N PHE A 102 5.43 -8.26 -21.58
CA PHE A 102 4.34 -9.20 -21.78
C PHE A 102 3.14 -8.52 -22.40
N ASP A 103 2.38 -9.30 -23.14
CA ASP A 103 1.17 -8.87 -23.84
C ASP A 103 -0.07 -9.19 -23.01
N VAL A 104 -1.19 -8.52 -23.31
CA VAL A 104 -2.46 -8.73 -22.60
C VAL A 104 -2.93 -10.19 -22.66
N ASP A 105 -2.68 -10.87 -23.77
CA ASP A 105 -3.06 -12.27 -23.97
C ASP A 105 -2.22 -13.24 -23.13
N GLN A 106 -1.05 -12.80 -22.63
CA GLN A 106 -0.22 -13.59 -21.73
C GLN A 106 -0.67 -13.50 -20.27
N ILE A 107 -1.61 -12.60 -19.96
CA ILE A 107 -2.17 -12.47 -18.62
C ILE A 107 -3.22 -13.56 -18.40
N LYS A 108 -2.97 -14.42 -17.41
CA LYS A 108 -3.90 -15.47 -16.98
C LYS A 108 -4.96 -14.88 -16.06
N LYS A 109 -4.57 -14.05 -15.10
CA LYS A 109 -5.48 -13.34 -14.20
C LYS A 109 -4.82 -12.16 -13.49
N VAL A 110 -5.64 -11.18 -13.08
CA VAL A 110 -5.21 -10.04 -12.27
C VAL A 110 -6.04 -10.01 -10.99
N ILE A 111 -5.35 -9.96 -9.86
CA ILE A 111 -5.97 -9.93 -8.53
C ILE A 111 -5.60 -8.62 -7.84
N LYS A 112 -6.59 -7.88 -7.35
CA LYS A 112 -6.38 -6.75 -6.43
C LYS A 112 -6.36 -7.26 -5.01
N VAL A 113 -5.20 -7.24 -4.38
CA VAL A 113 -5.08 -7.66 -2.97
C VAL A 113 -5.27 -6.45 -2.09
N VAL A 114 -6.28 -6.50 -1.23
CA VAL A 114 -6.75 -5.37 -0.41
C VAL A 114 -6.91 -5.78 1.05
N SER A 115 -6.90 -4.80 1.95
CA SER A 115 -7.15 -5.00 3.36
C SER A 115 -8.65 -5.20 3.65
N PRO A 116 -9.03 -5.76 4.82
CA PRO A 116 -10.43 -6.01 5.14
C PRO A 116 -11.32 -4.77 5.09
N SER A 117 -10.80 -3.62 5.54
CA SER A 117 -11.54 -2.36 5.52
C SER A 117 -11.86 -1.92 4.09
N LYS A 118 -10.93 -2.07 3.15
CA LYS A 118 -11.16 -1.73 1.73
C LYS A 118 -12.03 -2.75 1.00
N TYR A 119 -11.90 -4.05 1.31
CA TYR A 119 -12.72 -5.09 0.70
C TYR A 119 -14.20 -4.96 1.09
N ASP A 120 -14.46 -4.77 2.38
CA ASP A 120 -15.82 -4.72 2.94
C ASP A 120 -16.43 -3.29 2.91
N ASN A 121 -15.73 -2.29 2.35
CA ASN A 121 -16.08 -0.86 2.44
C ASN A 121 -16.37 -0.37 3.88
N ARG A 122 -15.56 -0.83 4.85
CA ARG A 122 -15.69 -0.48 6.27
C ARG A 122 -14.80 0.71 6.62
N ILE A 123 -15.16 1.40 7.69
CA ILE A 123 -14.36 2.49 8.26
C ILE A 123 -12.96 1.96 8.61
N ASP A 124 -11.95 2.59 8.03
CA ASP A 124 -10.56 2.25 8.25
C ASP A 124 -10.00 2.96 9.49
N LEU A 125 -10.31 2.42 10.66
CA LEU A 125 -9.85 2.98 11.94
C LEU A 125 -8.32 2.91 12.14
N LEU A 126 -7.63 2.09 11.35
CA LEU A 126 -6.20 1.79 11.53
C LEU A 126 -5.33 2.35 10.39
N GLY A 127 -5.91 2.93 9.34
CA GLY A 127 -5.17 3.48 8.20
C GLY A 127 -4.61 2.42 7.24
N PHE A 128 -4.93 1.13 7.43
CA PHE A 128 -4.47 0.02 6.59
C PHE A 128 -5.34 -0.21 5.36
N GLY A 129 -6.54 0.37 5.36
CA GLY A 129 -7.50 0.42 4.26
C GLY A 129 -6.92 0.98 2.98
N HIS A 130 -5.92 1.86 3.09
CA HIS A 130 -5.37 2.52 1.92
C HIS A 130 -4.45 1.61 1.11
N PHE A 131 -3.64 0.76 1.75
CA PHE A 131 -2.65 -0.07 1.05
C PHE A 131 -3.28 -1.21 0.26
N PHE A 132 -2.82 -1.38 -0.98
CA PHE A 132 -3.16 -2.51 -1.84
C PHE A 132 -2.02 -2.80 -2.82
N TYR A 133 -2.07 -3.97 -3.45
CA TYR A 133 -1.19 -4.26 -4.57
C TYR A 133 -1.92 -5.09 -5.63
N TRP A 134 -1.46 -4.95 -6.87
CA TRP A 134 -1.88 -5.76 -8.00
C TRP A 134 -1.01 -7.01 -8.08
N LYS A 135 -1.64 -8.18 -8.16
CA LYS A 135 -0.99 -9.45 -8.43
C LYS A 135 -1.38 -9.89 -9.84
N ILE A 136 -0.46 -9.73 -10.78
CA ILE A 136 -0.64 -10.13 -12.17
C ILE A 136 -0.02 -11.52 -12.32
N ILE A 137 -0.82 -12.50 -12.74
CA ILE A 137 -0.37 -13.87 -12.96
C ILE A 137 -0.40 -14.11 -14.47
N LEU A 138 0.75 -14.47 -15.02
CA LEU A 138 0.92 -14.78 -16.43
C LEU A 138 0.58 -16.25 -16.71
N LYS A 139 0.39 -16.60 -17.99
CA LYS A 139 0.09 -17.97 -18.44
C LYS A 139 1.21 -18.96 -18.13
N ASP A 140 2.45 -18.50 -18.01
CA ASP A 140 3.61 -19.30 -17.55
C ASP A 140 3.72 -19.37 -16.02
N ASP A 141 2.65 -19.00 -15.31
CA ASP A 141 2.53 -18.95 -13.84
C ASP A 141 3.53 -18.00 -13.15
N LYS A 142 4.27 -17.17 -13.90
CA LYS A 142 5.01 -16.05 -13.32
C LYS A 142 4.04 -15.05 -12.71
N THR A 143 4.41 -14.54 -11.54
CA THR A 143 3.61 -13.58 -10.80
C THR A 143 4.36 -12.27 -10.63
N ILE A 144 3.70 -11.18 -10.98
CA ILE A 144 4.22 -9.82 -10.84
C ILE A 144 3.37 -9.10 -9.79
N ASN A 145 4.01 -8.62 -8.73
CA ASN A 145 3.33 -7.85 -7.68
C ASN A 145 3.68 -6.36 -7.84
N ILE A 146 2.66 -5.52 -8.06
CA ILE A 146 2.81 -4.07 -8.22
C ILE A 146 2.08 -3.36 -7.09
N SER A 147 2.84 -2.74 -6.21
CA SER A 147 2.33 -1.94 -5.09
C SER A 147 1.54 -0.71 -5.58
N CYS A 148 0.53 -0.29 -4.81
CA CYS A 148 -0.21 0.95 -5.04
C CYS A 148 0.69 2.20 -5.10
N LEU A 149 1.87 2.17 -4.49
CA LEU A 149 2.84 3.27 -4.60
C LEU A 149 3.38 3.44 -6.03
N VAL A 150 3.34 2.40 -6.87
CA VAL A 150 3.72 2.47 -8.29
C VAL A 150 2.48 2.63 -9.14
N LEU A 151 1.50 1.74 -8.96
CA LEU A 151 0.30 1.69 -9.79
C LEU A 151 -0.96 1.88 -8.94
N ASP A 152 -1.40 3.13 -8.86
CA ASP A 152 -2.67 3.49 -8.25
C ASP A 152 -3.73 3.74 -9.31
N ILE A 153 -4.50 2.70 -9.61
CA ILE A 153 -5.65 2.76 -10.51
C ILE A 153 -6.80 1.98 -9.88
N GLU A 154 -8.03 2.33 -10.22
CA GLU A 154 -9.20 1.62 -9.72
C GLU A 154 -9.35 0.26 -10.39
N ASN A 155 -9.31 0.26 -11.74
CA ASN A 155 -9.49 -0.90 -12.59
C ASN A 155 -8.27 -1.15 -13.47
N PHE A 156 -7.82 -2.40 -13.55
CA PHE A 156 -6.66 -2.78 -14.35
C PHE A 156 -7.03 -2.87 -15.84
N PHE A 157 -6.97 -1.74 -16.54
CA PHE A 157 -7.06 -1.62 -18.01
C PHE A 157 -8.21 -2.40 -18.67
N GLY A 158 -9.37 -2.48 -18.02
CA GLY A 158 -10.57 -3.14 -18.55
C GLY A 158 -10.60 -4.67 -18.39
N MET A 159 -9.64 -5.27 -17.69
CA MET A 159 -9.69 -6.70 -17.36
C MET A 159 -10.59 -7.00 -16.16
N TYR A 160 -11.16 -8.20 -16.13
CA TYR A 160 -11.92 -8.70 -14.98
C TYR A 160 -11.03 -8.79 -13.74
N LEU A 161 -11.50 -8.21 -12.63
CA LEU A 161 -10.72 -8.04 -11.42
C LEU A 161 -11.25 -8.97 -10.34
N GLU A 162 -10.45 -9.97 -9.98
CA GLU A 162 -10.64 -10.66 -8.71
C GLU A 162 -10.12 -9.77 -7.58
N GLN A 163 -10.82 -9.76 -6.45
CA GLN A 163 -10.33 -9.12 -5.23
C GLN A 163 -10.01 -10.18 -4.19
N GLU A 164 -8.83 -10.05 -3.57
CA GLU A 164 -8.38 -10.92 -2.49
C GLU A 164 -8.24 -10.11 -1.20
N LYS A 165 -8.80 -10.63 -0.12
CA LYS A 165 -8.78 -10.01 1.21
C LYS A 165 -7.61 -10.54 2.03
N LYS A 166 -6.71 -9.66 2.49
CA LYS A 166 -5.62 -10.00 3.43
C LYS A 166 -5.54 -9.04 4.59
N PHE A 167 -5.40 -9.55 5.81
CA PHE A 167 -5.22 -8.72 7.00
C PHE A 167 -4.01 -7.79 6.89
N PHE A 168 -2.88 -8.32 6.42
CA PHE A 168 -1.70 -7.53 6.09
C PHE A 168 -1.41 -7.63 4.60
N VAL A 169 -1.51 -6.49 3.93
CA VAL A 169 -1.39 -6.40 2.48
C VAL A 169 0.07 -6.24 2.11
N PHE A 170 0.89 -7.25 2.39
CA PHE A 170 2.30 -7.22 2.02
C PHE A 170 2.48 -7.72 0.59
N PRO A 171 2.99 -6.90 -0.34
CA PRO A 171 3.48 -7.43 -1.59
C PRO A 171 4.68 -8.33 -1.28
N THR A 172 4.81 -9.44 -1.99
CA THR A 172 5.96 -10.33 -1.89
C THR A 172 6.86 -10.15 -3.09
N ASN A 173 8.18 -10.12 -2.88
CA ASN A 173 9.12 -10.26 -3.98
C ASN A 173 8.96 -11.67 -4.55
N GLN A 174 8.51 -11.78 -5.79
CA GLN A 174 8.54 -13.05 -6.52
C GLN A 174 9.33 -12.80 -7.80
N SER A 175 10.64 -12.94 -7.72
CA SER A 175 11.37 -13.62 -8.79
C SER A 175 11.45 -15.09 -8.35
N GLN A 176 11.22 -16.02 -9.29
CA GLN A 176 11.20 -17.49 -9.14
C GLN A 176 9.84 -18.15 -8.85
N ALA A 177 9.06 -18.34 -9.91
CA ALA A 177 8.77 -19.70 -10.37
C ALA A 177 9.73 -19.91 -11.55
N SER A 178 10.65 -20.87 -11.63
CA SER A 178 10.65 -22.27 -11.23
C SER A 178 12.11 -22.77 -11.13
N ARG A 179 12.50 -23.34 -9.98
CA ARG A 179 13.59 -24.32 -9.87
C ARG A 179 13.06 -25.48 -9.02
N LEU A 180 12.26 -26.32 -9.66
CA LEU A 180 12.07 -27.72 -9.31
C LEU A 180 12.09 -28.50 -10.62
#